data_AF-A0A1I5GJF6-F1
#
_entry.id   AF-A0A1I5GJF6-F1
#
_cell.length_a   1.000
_cell.length_b   1.000
_cell.length_c   1.000
_cell.angle_alpha   90.00
_cell.angle_beta   90.00
_cell.angle_gamma   90.00
#
_symmetry.space_group_name_H-M   'P 1'
#
loop_
_entity.id
_entity.type
_entity.pdbx_description
1 polymer ?
#
loop_
_entity_poly.entity_id
_entity_poly.type
_entity_poly.pdbx_seq_one_letter_code
_entity_poly.pdbx_strand_id
1 'polypeptide(L)' 'MIMLAANFFWQGLPVDVVVPVGEQPKKKALDWLTRFCAENRRLLVYQIGDEWFAFGPPAFQTDIADRLRRGETPWGD' A
#
# COMPACT_ATOMS: atom_id res chain seq x y z
N MET A 1 5.65 11.09 6.31
CA MET A 1 4.74 10.19 5.57
C MET A 1 3.32 10.74 5.65
N ILE A 2 2.54 10.59 4.59
CA ILE A 2 1.10 10.86 4.55
C ILE A 2 0.40 9.53 4.29
N MET A 3 -0.74 9.33 4.96
CA MET A 3 -1.65 8.22 4.73
C MET A 3 -2.94 8.73 4.10
N LEU A 4 -3.28 8.17 2.95
CA LEU A 4 -4.55 8.34 2.26
C LEU A 4 -5.42 7.13 2.60
N ALA A 5 -6.32 7.30 3.56
CA ALA A 5 -7.16 6.22 4.05
C ALA A 5 -8.26 5.86 3.04
N ALA A 6 -8.42 4.57 2.73
CA ALA A 6 -9.37 4.05 1.75
C ALA A 6 -9.31 4.81 0.41
N ASN A 7 -8.09 5.01 -0.11
CA ASN A 7 -7.85 5.75 -1.34
C ASN A 7 -8.57 5.11 -2.55
N PHE A 8 -8.62 3.78 -2.58
CA PHE A 8 -9.38 3.01 -3.57
C PHE A 8 -9.87 1.70 -2.96
N PHE A 9 -10.59 0.90 -3.75
CA PHE A 9 -11.11 -0.40 -3.36
C PHE A 9 -10.56 -1.50 -4.27
N TRP A 10 -10.21 -2.63 -3.69
CA TRP A 10 -9.83 -3.83 -4.42
C TRP A 10 -10.75 -4.98 -4.01
N GLN A 11 -11.54 -5.50 -4.95
CA GLN A 11 -12.54 -6.55 -4.70
C GLN A 11 -13.46 -6.24 -3.50
N GLY A 12 -13.84 -4.96 -3.32
CA GLY A 12 -14.67 -4.50 -2.20
C GLY A 12 -13.92 -4.26 -0.87
N LEU A 13 -12.63 -4.54 -0.79
CA LEU A 13 -11.79 -4.23 0.37
C LEU A 13 -11.15 -2.83 0.22
N PRO A 14 -11.17 -2.00 1.28
CA PRO A 14 -10.53 -0.69 1.23
C PRO A 14 -9.01 -0.83 1.20
N VAL A 15 -8.38 -0.04 0.33
CA VAL A 15 -6.92 0.04 0.20
C VAL A 15 -6.44 1.41 0.70
N ASP A 16 -5.59 1.37 1.73
CA ASP A 16 -4.87 2.54 2.19
C ASP A 16 -3.62 2.76 1.34
N VAL A 17 -3.27 4.03 1.11
CA VAL A 17 -2.06 4.39 0.37
C VAL A 17 -1.16 5.22 1.26
N VAL A 18 0.11 4.85 1.35
CA VAL A 18 1.09 5.55 2.18
C VAL A 18 2.29 6.00 1.37
N VAL A 19 2.53 7.30 1.40
CA VAL A 19 3.66 7.95 0.71
C VAL A 19 4.59 8.61 1.71
N PRO A 20 5.92 8.50 1.54
CA PRO A 20 6.87 9.28 2.31
C PRO A 20 6.65 10.78 2.05
N VAL A 21 6.93 11.58 3.06
CA VAL A 21 7.04 13.04 2.92
C VAL A 21 8.37 13.39 3.56
N GLY A 22 9.33 13.76 2.74
CA GLY A 22 10.73 13.87 3.15
C GLY A 22 11.38 12.49 3.26
N GLU A 23 11.95 12.19 4.43
CA GLU A 23 12.67 10.94 4.67
C GLU A 23 11.77 9.69 4.55
N GLN A 24 12.41 8.57 4.19
CA GLN A 24 11.77 7.27 4.08
C GLN A 24 11.17 6.82 5.43
N PRO A 25 10.04 6.09 5.43
CA PRO A 25 9.43 5.64 6.67
C PRO A 25 10.37 4.67 7.40
N LYS A 26 10.58 4.89 8.70
CA LYS A 26 11.33 3.95 9.55
C LYS A 26 10.62 2.60 9.55
N LYS A 27 11.38 1.50 9.57
CA LYS A 27 10.85 0.13 9.64
C LYS A 27 9.76 -0.04 10.71
N LYS A 28 9.98 0.50 11.92
CA LYS A 28 9.00 0.44 13.02
C LYS A 28 7.65 1.07 12.67
N ALA A 29 7.64 2.16 11.89
CA ALA A 29 6.40 2.81 11.45
C ALA A 29 5.66 1.94 10.42
N LEU A 30 6.39 1.32 9.49
CA LEU A 30 5.83 0.37 8.53
C LEU A 30 5.28 -0.89 9.22
N ASP A 31 6.02 -1.47 10.16
CA ASP A 31 5.58 -2.64 10.94
C ASP A 31 4.29 -2.34 11.73
N TRP A 32 4.19 -1.14 12.31
CA TRP A 32 2.97 -0.70 12.98
C TRP A 32 1.81 -0.55 12.00
N LEU A 33 2.05 0.02 10.82
CA LEU A 33 1.02 0.27 9.81
C LEU A 33 0.49 -1.04 9.20
N THR A 34 1.36 -1.99 8.86
CA THR A 34 0.92 -3.30 8.35
C THR A 34 0.08 -4.04 9.38
N ARG A 35 0.48 -3.97 10.67
CA ARG A 35 -0.33 -4.50 11.77
C ARG A 35 -1.69 -3.82 11.88
N PHE A 36 -1.74 -2.49 11.81
CA PHE A 36 -2.99 -1.73 11.81
C PHE A 36 -3.91 -2.18 10.66
N CYS A 37 -3.39 -2.29 9.43
CA CYS A 37 -4.17 -2.73 8.29
C CYS A 37 -4.69 -4.17 8.47
N ALA A 38 -3.86 -5.07 8.98
CA ALA A 38 -4.26 -6.46 9.27
C ALA A 38 -5.38 -6.54 10.31
N GLU A 39 -5.25 -5.81 11.43
CA GLU A 39 -6.25 -5.76 12.50
C GLU A 39 -7.60 -5.17 12.02
N ASN A 40 -7.57 -4.26 11.05
CA ASN A 40 -8.75 -3.58 10.52
C ASN A 40 -9.30 -4.19 9.22
N ARG A 41 -8.74 -5.32 8.74
CA ARG A 41 -9.11 -5.94 7.46
C ARG A 41 -9.01 -4.96 6.27
N ARG A 42 -7.95 -4.17 6.25
CA ARG A 42 -7.63 -3.21 5.20
C ARG A 42 -6.42 -3.69 4.41
N LEU A 43 -6.38 -3.34 3.15
CA LEU A 43 -5.23 -3.55 2.28
C LEU A 43 -4.36 -2.30 2.30
N LEU A 44 -3.09 -2.43 1.94
CA LEU A 44 -2.15 -1.32 1.95
C LEU A 44 -1.27 -1.34 0.72
N VAL A 45 -1.12 -0.18 0.09
CA VAL A 45 -0.06 0.13 -0.88
C VAL A 45 0.83 1.19 -0.25
N TYR A 46 2.14 0.99 -0.28
CA TYR A 46 3.07 1.92 0.33
C TYR A 46 4.35 2.06 -0.48
N GLN A 47 5.00 3.22 -0.35
CA GLN A 47 6.23 3.52 -1.06
C GLN A 47 7.44 3.53 -0.11
N ILE A 48 8.55 2.93 -0.55
CA ILE A 48 9.86 2.94 0.09
C ILE A 48 10.86 3.45 -0.95
N GLY A 49 11.36 4.67 -0.78
CA GLY A 49 12.19 5.29 -1.83
C GLY A 49 11.34 5.51 -3.07
N ASP A 50 11.80 5.03 -4.22
CA ASP A 50 11.07 5.09 -5.49
C ASP A 50 10.25 3.81 -5.78
N GLU A 51 10.34 2.80 -4.91
CA GLU A 51 9.69 1.51 -5.09
C GLU A 51 8.35 1.43 -4.35
N TRP A 52 7.40 0.75 -4.99
CA TRP A 52 6.05 0.54 -4.49
C TRP A 52 5.82 -0.91 -4.07
N PHE A 53 5.13 -1.06 -2.95
CA PHE A 53 4.87 -2.34 -2.31
C PHE A 53 3.40 -2.48 -1.94
N ALA A 54 2.93 -3.72 -1.87
CA ALA A 54 1.58 -4.06 -1.45
C ALA A 54 1.62 -4.98 -0.23
N PHE A 55 0.73 -4.74 0.72
CA PHE A 55 0.48 -5.59 1.88
C PHE A 55 -0.98 -6.03 1.89
N GLY A 56 -1.19 -7.34 1.99
CA GLY A 56 -2.50 -7.99 1.89
C GLY A 56 -2.38 -9.45 1.41
N PRO A 57 -3.49 -10.08 1.00
CA PRO A 57 -3.47 -11.44 0.45
C PRO A 57 -2.55 -11.56 -0.78
N PRO A 58 -1.96 -12.74 -1.06
CA PRO A 58 -1.06 -12.92 -2.19
C PRO A 58 -1.65 -12.46 -3.53
N ALA A 59 -2.94 -12.70 -3.79
CA ALA A 59 -3.62 -12.25 -5.00
C ALA A 59 -3.60 -10.73 -5.18
N PHE A 60 -3.78 -9.97 -4.09
CA PHE A 60 -3.66 -8.51 -4.13
C PHE A 60 -2.23 -8.07 -4.42
N GLN A 61 -1.24 -8.71 -3.80
CA GLN A 61 0.17 -8.39 -4.05
C GLN A 61 0.56 -8.65 -5.51
N THR A 62 0.09 -9.76 -6.09
CA THR A 62 0.30 -10.08 -7.50
C THR A 62 -0.36 -9.04 -8.42
N ASP A 63 -1.60 -8.64 -8.15
CA ASP A 63 -2.30 -7.64 -8.97
C ASP A 63 -1.55 -6.28 -8.98
N ILE A 64 -1.13 -5.80 -7.81
CA ILE A 64 -0.35 -4.55 -7.73
C ILE A 64 1.01 -4.69 -8.42
N ALA A 65 1.70 -5.81 -8.26
CA ALA A 65 2.95 -6.08 -8.96
C ALA A 65 2.77 -6.13 -10.48
N ASP A 66 1.66 -6.66 -10.97
CA ASP A 66 1.31 -6.67 -12.39
C ASP A 66 1.05 -5.25 -12.92
N ARG A 67 0.31 -4.41 -12.18
CA ARG A 67 0.09 -2.98 -12.52
C ARG A 67 1.41 -2.23 -12.64
N LEU A 68 2.29 -2.39 -11.65
CA LEU A 68 3.62 -1.77 -11.65
C LEU A 68 4.45 -2.19 -12.88
N ARG A 69 4.40 -3.48 -13.25
CA ARG A 69 5.09 -3.98 -14.44
C ARG A 69 4.52 -3.41 -15.75
N ARG A 70 3.25 -3.04 -15.79
CA ARG A 70 2.61 -2.35 -16.92
C ARG A 70 2.89 -0.84 -16.94
N GLY A 71 3.56 -0.29 -15.93
CA GLY A 71 3.78 1.15 -15.79
C GLY A 71 2.56 1.92 -15.29
N GLU A 72 1.57 1.21 -14.73
CA GLU A 72 0.37 1.81 -14.15
C GLU A 72 0.63 2.27 -12.71
N THR A 73 -0.16 3.23 -12.25
CA THR A 73 -0.12 3.68 -10.86
C THR A 73 -0.76 2.63 -9.93
N PRO A 74 -0.07 2.17 -8.88
CA PRO A 74 -0.59 1.13 -7.98
C PRO A 74 -1.65 1.66 -6.99
N TRP A 75 -1.87 2.97 -6.90
CA TRP A 75 -2.80 3.59 -5.95
C TRP A 75 -4.18 3.93 -6.54
N GLY A 76 -4.46 3.55 -7.78
CA GLY A 76 -5.76 3.78 -8.44
C GLY A 76 -5.63 3.75 -9.97
N ASP A 77 -6.78 3.71 -10.64
CA ASP A 77 -6.93 4.01 -12.08
C ASP A 77 -7.04 5.52 -12.31
#